data_AF-A0A948V7E0-F1
#
_entry.id   AF-A0A948V7E0-F1
#
_cell.length_a   1.000
_cell.length_b   1.000
_cell.length_c   1.000
_cell.angle_alpha   90.00
_cell.angle_beta   90.00
_cell.angle_gamma   90.00
#
_symmetry.space_group_name_H-M   'P 1'
#
loop_
_entity.id
_entity.type
_entity.pdbx_description
1 polymer ?
#
loop_
_entity_poly.entity_id
_entity_poly.type
_entity_poly.pdbx_seq_one_letter_code
_entity_poly.pdbx_strand_id
1 'polypeptide(L)' 'EAAMAKLHCSEVMYRCANHAVQLHGGYGLMKEYDVERFYRDQKLLEIGEGTSEIQRTVISRLIGAL' A
#
# COMPACT_ATOMS: atom_id res chain seq x y z
N GLU A 1 -3.41 11.50 13.68
CA GLU A 1 -3.86 10.10 13.48
C GLU A 1 -4.05 9.72 12.01
N ALA A 2 -4.76 10.50 11.19
CA ALA A 2 -5.04 10.18 9.78
C ALA A 2 -3.81 9.78 8.94
N ALA A 3 -2.68 10.49 9.07
CA ALA A 3 -1.44 10.16 8.35
C ALA A 3 -0.88 8.78 8.71
N MET A 4 -0.94 8.41 10.00
CA MET A 4 -0.52 7.09 10.49
C MET A 4 -1.43 5.99 9.96
N ALA A 5 -2.75 6.23 9.98
CA ALA A 5 -3.73 5.30 9.45
C ALA A 5 -3.56 5.08 7.95
N LYS A 6 -3.40 6.16 7.16
CA LYS A 6 -3.19 6.07 5.71
C LYS A 6 -1.92 5.28 5.39
N LEU A 7 -0.79 5.63 6.03
CA LEU A 7 0.47 4.92 5.83
C LEU A 7 0.33 3.42 6.15
N HIS A 8 -0.24 3.09 7.31
CA HIS A 8 -0.41 1.72 7.75
C HIS A 8 -1.30 0.91 6.79
N CYS A 9 -2.48 1.44 6.42
CA CYS A 9 -3.40 0.76 5.52
C CYS A 9 -2.80 0.55 4.13
N SER A 10 -2.05 1.52 3.59
CA SER A 10 -1.35 1.37 2.31
C SER A 10 -0.32 0.22 2.37
N GLU A 11 0.51 0.17 3.41
CA GLU A 11 1.51 -0.89 3.57
C GLU A 11 0.89 -2.27 3.82
N VAL A 12 -0.23 -2.34 4.55
CA VAL A 12 -1.01 -3.57 4.71
C VAL A 12 -1.54 -4.06 3.37
N MET A 13 -2.16 -3.18 2.58
CA MET A 13 -2.71 -3.55 1.27
C MET A 13 -1.62 -4.06 0.33
N TYR A 14 -0.46 -3.40 0.29
CA TYR A 14 0.71 -3.88 -0.47
C TYR A 14 1.10 -5.31 -0.07
N ARG A 15 1.29 -5.57 1.24
CA ARG A 15 1.66 -6.91 1.74
C ARG A 15 0.62 -7.96 1.38
N CYS A 16 -0.66 -7.66 1.58
CA CYS A 16 -1.76 -8.57 1.28
C CYS A 16 -1.83 -8.92 -0.21
N ALA A 17 -1.82 -7.90 -1.09
CA ALA A 17 -1.90 -8.12 -2.52
C ALA A 17 -0.66 -8.85 -3.06
N ASN A 18 0.54 -8.50 -2.58
CA ASN A 18 1.77 -9.15 -2.99
C ASN A 18 1.82 -10.63 -2.58
N HIS A 19 1.42 -10.95 -1.34
CA HIS A 19 1.32 -12.35 -0.89
C HIS A 19 0.23 -13.11 -1.65
N ALA A 20 -0.91 -12.47 -1.94
CA ALA A 20 -1.98 -13.11 -2.70
C ALA A 20 -1.51 -13.48 -4.10
N VAL A 21 -0.79 -12.60 -4.82
CA VAL A 21 -0.18 -12.93 -6.12
C VAL A 21 0.80 -14.10 -5.98
N GLN A 22 1.68 -14.06 -4.98
CA GLN A 22 2.66 -15.13 -4.76
C GLN A 22 2.01 -16.50 -4.54
N LEU A 23 0.90 -16.56 -3.79
CA LEU A 23 0.14 -17.80 -3.56
C LEU A 23 -0.52 -18.34 -4.84
N HIS A 24 -0.95 -17.46 -5.74
CA HIS A 24 -1.54 -17.84 -7.03
C HIS A 24 -0.47 -18.19 -8.08
N GLY A 25 0.82 -17.89 -7.83
CA GLY A 25 1.91 -18.08 -8.78
C GLY A 25 1.70 -17.24 -10.04
N GLY A 26 2.06 -17.78 -11.21
CA GLY A 26 1.90 -17.08 -12.50
C GLY A 26 0.45 -16.68 -12.81
N TYR A 27 -0.53 -17.46 -12.32
CA TYR A 27 -1.95 -17.13 -12.47
C TYR A 27 -2.34 -15.85 -11.73
N GLY A 28 -1.63 -15.50 -10.66
CA GLY A 28 -1.86 -14.26 -9.91
C GLY A 28 -1.58 -12.98 -10.70
N LEU A 29 -0.93 -13.09 -11.86
CA LEU A 29 -0.65 -11.98 -12.77
C LEU A 29 -1.56 -11.99 -14.02
N MET A 30 -2.46 -12.96 -14.13
CA MET A 30 -3.38 -13.05 -15.27
C MET A 30 -4.66 -12.26 -14.97
N LYS A 31 -5.15 -11.51 -15.97
CA LYS A 31 -6.29 -10.57 -15.81
C LYS A 31 -7.63 -11.27 -15.49
N GLU A 32 -7.68 -12.58 -15.70
CA GLU A 32 -8.80 -13.46 -15.36
C GLU A 32 -8.97 -13.61 -13.84
N TYR A 33 -7.95 -13.30 -13.04
CA TYR A 33 -8.00 -13.37 -11.59
C TYR A 33 -8.00 -11.97 -10.98
N ASP A 34 -8.96 -11.71 -10.08
CA ASP A 34 -9.11 -10.41 -9.41
C ASP A 34 -7.88 -9.95 -8.63
N VAL A 35 -7.03 -10.90 -8.21
CA VAL A 35 -5.80 -10.61 -7.46
C VAL A 35 -4.80 -9.76 -8.25
N GLU A 36 -4.77 -9.88 -9.58
CA GLU A 36 -3.93 -9.04 -10.45
C GLU A 36 -4.35 -7.57 -10.33
N ARG A 37 -5.67 -7.31 -10.33
CA ARG A 37 -6.22 -5.97 -10.20
C ARG A 37 -5.86 -5.38 -8.85
N PHE A 38 -6.05 -6.12 -7.76
CA PHE A 38 -5.65 -5.67 -6.43
C PHE A 38 -4.16 -5.38 -6.31
N TYR A 39 -3.31 -6.17 -6.97
CA TYR A 39 -1.86 -5.97 -7.01
C TYR A 39 -1.44 -4.69 -7.74
N ARG A 40 -2.17 -4.29 -8.78
CA ARG A 40 -1.97 -2.99 -9.43
C ARG A 40 -2.51 -1.84 -8.59
N ASP A 41 -3.77 -1.95 -8.15
CA ASP A 41 -4.51 -0.84 -7.53
C ASP A 41 -3.90 -0.42 -6.19
N GLN A 42 -3.34 -1.37 -5.42
CA GLN A 42 -2.68 -1.07 -4.14
C GLN A 42 -1.56 -0.02 -4.28
N LYS A 43 -0.88 0.05 -5.44
CA LYS A 43 0.24 0.98 -5.64
C LYS A 43 -0.22 2.44 -5.57
N LEU A 44 -1.47 2.72 -5.96
CA LEU A 44 -2.04 4.06 -5.84
C LEU A 44 -2.10 4.50 -4.38
N LEU A 45 -2.29 3.59 -3.43
CA LEU A 45 -2.36 3.91 -2.00
C LEU A 45 -1.00 4.37 -1.44
N GLU A 46 0.10 3.96 -2.04
CA GLU A 46 1.44 4.41 -1.65
C GLU A 46 1.79 5.81 -2.19
N ILE A 47 1.09 6.28 -3.25
CA ILE A 47 1.42 7.50 -4.00
C ILE A 47 0.36 8.60 -3.79
N GLY A 48 -0.91 8.24 -3.93
CA GLY A 48 -2.06 9.14 -3.81
C GLY A 48 -2.21 9.73 -2.42
N GLU A 49 -2.84 10.91 -2.35
CA GLU A 49 -3.09 11.67 -1.12
C GLU A 49 -1.82 11.93 -0.27
N GLY A 50 -0.66 11.96 -0.94
CA GLY A 50 0.67 12.11 -0.34
C GLY A 50 1.37 10.77 -0.16
N THR A 51 2.59 10.67 -0.71
CA THR A 51 3.36 9.42 -0.71
C THR A 51 3.66 8.90 0.69
N SER A 52 4.03 7.63 0.81
CA SER A 52 4.44 7.03 2.10
C SER A 52 5.52 7.84 2.83
N GLU A 53 6.47 8.43 2.11
CA GLU A 53 7.53 9.30 2.65
C GLU A 53 6.96 10.63 3.17
N ILE A 54 5.99 11.21 2.45
CA ILE A 54 5.29 12.42 2.89
C ILE A 54 4.48 12.14 4.15
N GLN A 55 3.77 11.00 4.22
CA GLN A 55 3.06 10.61 5.44
C GLN A 55 4.02 10.43 6.61
N ARG A 56 5.17 9.76 6.40
CA ARG A 56 6.24 9.65 7.41
C ARG A 56 6.71 11.02 7.88
N THR A 57 6.93 11.96 6.96
CA THR A 57 7.34 13.33 7.30
C THR A 57 6.29 14.05 8.15
N VAL A 58 5.00 13.94 7.77
CA VAL A 58 3.89 14.51 8.54
C VAL A 58 3.82 13.90 9.94
N ILE A 59 3.97 12.58 10.06
CA ILE A 59 3.98 11.87 11.33
C ILE A 59 5.15 12.34 12.20
N SER A 60 6.36 12.45 11.65
CA SER A 60 7.54 12.91 12.39
C SER A 60 7.35 14.30 12.99
N ARG A 61 6.75 15.23 12.23
CA ARG A 61 6.40 16.57 12.74
C ARG A 61 5.37 16.53 13.86
N LEU A 62 4.37 15.64 13.76
CA LEU A 62 3.32 15.50 14.78
C LEU A 62 3.86 14.97 16.11
N ILE A 63 4.91 14.14 16.08
CA ILE A 63 5.53 13.57 17.29
C ILE A 63 6.75 14.36 17.79
N GLY A 64 7.10 15.48 17.15
CA GLY A 64 8.24 16.31 17.54
C GLY A 64 9.61 15.68 17.25
N ALA A 65 9.68 14.70 16.34
CA ALA A 65 10.94 14.09 15.88
C ALA A 65 11.63 14.91 14.76
N LEU A 66 10.90 15.84 14.15
CA LEU A 66 11.31 16.83 13.15
C LEU A 66 10.63 18.16 13.48
#